data_AF-A0A7J5D9M9-F1
#
_entry.id   AF-A0A7J5D9M9-F1
#
_cell.length_a   1.000
_cell.length_b   1.000
_cell.length_c   1.000
_cell.angle_alpha   90.00
_cell.angle_beta   90.00
_cell.angle_gamma   90.00
#
_symmetry.space_group_name_H-M   'P 1'
#
loop_
_entity.id
_entity.type
_entity.pdbx_description
1 polymer ?
#
loop_
_entity_poly.entity_id
_entity_poly.type
_entity_poly.pdbx_seq_one_letter_code
_entity_poly.pdbx_strand_id
1 'polypeptide(L)' 'MTSTIDYAWHAWVTVPGEGCAFAHGTVTAPVAFCWDRVTREVATWLGSQGVTGRLDDIHLILAPDAGKAV' A
#
# COMPACT_ATOMS: atom_id res chain seq x y z
N MET A 1 13.98 -4.91 20.47
CA MET A 1 13.86 -3.79 19.50
C MET A 1 13.42 -4.40 18.19
N THR A 2 12.27 -3.98 17.65
CA THR A 2 11.80 -4.46 16.35
C THR A 2 12.41 -3.55 15.28
N SER A 3 13.30 -4.07 14.45
CA SER A 3 13.90 -3.29 13.36
C SER A 3 12.83 -2.93 12.34
N THR A 4 12.75 -1.65 11.98
CA THR A 4 11.89 -1.13 10.91
C THR A 4 12.68 -0.96 9.63
N ILE A 5 12.02 -1.15 8.48
CA ILE A 5 12.59 -0.94 7.15
C ILE A 5 11.63 -0.01 6.40
N ASP A 6 12.19 0.85 5.55
CA ASP A 6 11.41 1.65 4.62
C ASP A 6 11.03 0.80 3.40
N TYR A 7 9.78 0.85 3.01
CA TYR A 7 9.24 0.12 1.86
C TYR A 7 8.63 1.10 0.89
N ALA A 8 9.03 1.01 -0.38
CA ALA A 8 8.25 1.57 -1.47
C ALA A 8 7.15 0.58 -1.85
N TRP A 9 5.95 1.09 -2.08
CA TRP A 9 4.81 0.25 -2.44
C TRP A 9 4.02 0.83 -3.61
N HIS A 10 3.46 -0.07 -4.42
CA HIS A 10 2.55 0.23 -5.51
C HIS A 10 1.33 -0.67 -5.38
N ALA A 11 0.14 -0.07 -5.45
CA ALA A 11 -1.13 -0.73 -5.31
C ALA A 11 -1.98 -0.52 -6.57
N TRP A 12 -2.52 -1.62 -7.09
CA TRP A 12 -3.53 -1.63 -8.12
C TRP A 12 -4.84 -2.09 -7.49
N VAL A 13 -5.90 -1.29 -7.60
CA VAL A 13 -7.19 -1.60 -6.99
C VAL A 13 -8.25 -1.67 -8.07
N THR A 14 -8.92 -2.81 -8.18
CA THR A 14 -10.11 -2.91 -9.02
C THR A 14 -11.32 -2.40 -8.24
N VAL A 15 -12.00 -1.40 -8.79
CA VAL A 15 -13.18 -0.77 -8.18
C VAL A 15 -14.40 -1.14 -9.03
N PRO A 16 -15.34 -1.94 -8.49
CA PRO A 16 -16.54 -2.31 -9.21
C PRO A 16 -17.35 -1.08 -9.66
N GLY A 17 -17.60 -0.96 -10.95
CA GLY A 17 -18.34 0.16 -11.53
C GLY A 17 -17.50 1.37 -11.94
N GLU A 18 -16.28 1.52 -11.42
CA GLU A 18 -15.41 2.69 -11.66
C GLU A 18 -14.13 2.34 -12.45
N GLY A 19 -13.76 1.05 -12.52
CA GLY A 19 -12.58 0.59 -13.24
C GLY A 19 -11.38 0.32 -12.33
N CYS A 20 -10.18 0.72 -12.74
CA CYS A 20 -8.95 0.50 -11.96
C CYS A 20 -8.39 1.80 -11.39
N ALA A 21 -8.01 1.77 -10.12
CA ALA A 21 -7.32 2.85 -9.43
C ALA A 21 -5.88 2.45 -9.10
N PHE A 22 -4.96 3.40 -9.18
CA PHE A 22 -3.56 3.19 -8.85
C PHE A 22 -3.14 4.12 -7.72
N ALA A 23 -2.41 3.58 -6.74
CA ALA A 23 -1.80 4.33 -5.66
C ALA A 23 -0.37 3.85 -5.42
N HIS A 24 0.49 4.73 -4.94
CA HIS A 24 1.85 4.39 -4.56
C HIS A 24 2.32 5.24 -3.39
N GLY A 25 3.33 4.79 -2.68
CA GLY A 25 3.86 5.51 -1.53
C GLY A 25 5.05 4.81 -0.90
N THR A 26 5.45 5.33 0.26
CA THR A 26 6.51 4.77 1.09
C THR A 26 6.00 4.57 2.50
N VAL A 27 6.39 3.48 3.16
CA VAL A 27 6.04 3.22 4.55
C VAL A 27 7.24 2.72 5.34
N THR A 28 7.41 3.24 6.56
CA THR A 28 8.37 2.71 7.53
C THR A 28 7.64 1.75 8.46
N ALA A 29 7.96 0.46 8.38
CA ALA A 29 7.31 -0.56 9.22
C ALA A 29 8.25 -1.72 9.53
N PRO A 30 8.02 -2.49 10.62
CA PRO A 30 8.67 -3.78 10.77
C PRO A 30 8.22 -4.71 9.64
N VAL A 31 9.14 -5.57 9.18
CA VAL A 31 8.91 -6.49 8.04
C VAL A 31 7.61 -7.29 8.20
N ALA A 32 7.35 -7.80 9.42
CA ALA A 32 6.18 -8.62 9.72
C ALA A 32 4.83 -7.88 9.58
N PHE A 33 4.83 -6.54 9.59
CA PHE A 33 3.61 -5.72 9.62
C PHE A 33 3.47 -4.79 8.41
N CYS A 34 4.43 -4.80 7.48
CA CYS A 34 4.43 -3.88 6.35
C CYS A 34 3.19 -4.07 5.45
N TRP A 35 2.79 -5.31 5.18
CA TRP A 35 1.65 -5.63 4.31
C TRP A 35 0.33 -5.10 4.86
N ASP A 36 0.05 -5.37 6.14
CA ASP A 36 -1.17 -4.91 6.81
C ASP A 36 -1.25 -3.38 6.88
N ARG A 37 -0.10 -2.73 7.13
CA ARG A 37 -0.05 -1.28 7.20
C ARG A 37 -0.35 -0.64 5.85
N VAL A 38 0.30 -1.09 4.78
CA VAL A 38 0.07 -0.54 3.44
C VAL A 38 -1.36 -0.79 2.98
N THR A 39 -1.90 -1.99 3.24
CA THR A 39 -3.28 -2.33 2.90
C THR A 39 -4.28 -1.36 3.55
N ARG A 40 -4.05 -0.97 4.82
CA ARG A 40 -4.88 0.04 5.51
C ARG A 40 -4.71 1.45 4.97
N GLU A 41 -3.50 1.84 4.57
CA GLU A 41 -3.23 3.14 3.95
C GLU A 41 -3.95 3.24 2.59
N VAL A 42 -3.88 2.19 1.76
CA VAL A 42 -4.61 2.11 0.48
C VAL A 42 -6.12 2.16 0.71
N ALA A 43 -6.65 1.40 1.67
CA ALA A 43 -8.08 1.42 2.00
C ALA A 43 -8.56 2.81 2.47
N THR A 44 -7.75 3.48 3.29
CA THR A 44 -8.03 4.85 3.75
C THR A 44 -8.03 5.83 2.59
N TRP A 45 -7.06 5.70 1.68
CA TRP A 45 -6.99 6.53 0.48
C TRP A 45 -8.22 6.30 -0.42
N LEU A 46 -8.63 5.06 -0.70
CA LEU A 46 -9.85 4.77 -1.45
C LEU A 46 -11.09 5.44 -0.82
N GLY A 47 -11.23 5.34 0.50
CA GLY A 47 -12.30 6.01 1.24
C GLY A 47 -12.28 7.54 1.06
N SER A 48 -11.10 8.15 0.98
CA SER A 48 -10.97 9.60 0.72
C SER A 48 -11.40 10.01 -0.69
N GLN A 49 -11.40 9.08 -1.65
CA GLN A 49 -11.88 9.29 -3.01
C GLN A 49 -13.40 9.07 -3.14
N GLY A 50 -14.09 8.73 -2.04
CA GLY A 50 -15.51 8.37 -2.06
C GLY A 50 -15.78 6.98 -2.64
N VAL A 51 -14.73 6.17 -2.80
CA VAL A 51 -14.80 4.85 -3.42
C VAL A 51 -14.91 3.76 -2.36
N THR A 52 -15.86 2.84 -2.55
CA THR A 52 -15.99 1.64 -1.71
C THR A 52 -15.37 0.45 -2.46
N GLY A 53 -14.12 0.12 -2.16
CA GLY A 53 -13.43 -1.06 -2.67
C GLY A 53 -13.45 -2.23 -1.68
N ARG A 54 -13.12 -3.45 -2.13
CA ARG A 54 -12.84 -4.58 -1.22
C ARG A 54 -11.33 -4.72 -1.04
N LEU A 55 -10.90 -5.14 0.14
CA LEU A 55 -9.47 -5.40 0.40
C LEU A 55 -8.93 -6.50 -0.51
N ASP A 56 -9.78 -7.49 -0.87
CA ASP A 56 -9.42 -8.57 -1.79
C ASP A 56 -9.14 -8.09 -3.22
N ASP A 57 -9.58 -6.89 -3.58
CA ASP A 57 -9.35 -6.28 -4.90
C ASP A 57 -8.03 -5.48 -4.95
N ILE A 58 -7.29 -5.41 -3.84
CA ILE A 58 -6.00 -4.69 -3.74
C ILE A 58 -4.86 -5.64 -4.12
N HIS A 59 -4.25 -5.36 -5.26
CA HIS A 59 -3.00 -5.99 -5.67
C HIS A 59 -1.83 -5.13 -5.24
N LEU A 60 -1.02 -5.63 -4.31
CA LEU A 60 0.06 -4.87 -3.70
C LEU A 60 1.44 -5.45 -4.05
N ILE A 61 2.35 -4.58 -4.48
CA ILE A 61 3.77 -4.88 -4.61
C ILE A 61 4.50 -4.00 -3.59
N LEU A 62 5.27 -4.64 -2.69
CA LEU A 62 6.20 -3.95 -1.82
C LEU A 62 7.63 -4.31 -2.21
N ALA A 63 8.48 -3.30 -2.28
CA ALA A 63 9.92 -3.45 -2.37
C ALA A 63 10.54 -2.78 -1.14
N PRO A 64 11.49 -3.43 -0.44
CA PRO A 64 12.32 -2.70 0.52
C PRO A 64 12.95 -1.54 -0.23
N ASP A 65 12.72 -0.32 0.24
CA ASP A 65 13.49 0.83 -0.21
C ASP A 65 14.87 0.68 0.43
N ALA A 66 15.71 -0.10 -0.24
CA ALA A 66 17.15 -0.03 -0.04
C ALA A 66 17.54 1.35 -0.55
N GLY A 67 17.28 2.38 0.27
CA GLY A 67 17.39 3.78 -0.11
C GLY A 67 18.62 3.96 -0.97
N LYS A 68 18.47 4.73 -2.06
CA LYS A 68 19.60 5.11 -2.92
C LYS A 68 20.83 5.26 -2.03
N ALA A 69 21.83 4.41 -2.23
CA ALA A 69 23.10 4.55 -1.56
C ALA A 69 23.53 6.00 -1.79
N VAL A 70 23.47 6.80 -0.73
CA VAL A 70 24.03 8.16 -0.71
C VAL A 70 25.53 8.02 -0.57
#